data_AF-A0A222FN04-F1
#
_entry.id   AF-A0A222FN04-F1
#
_cell.length_a   1.000
_cell.length_b   1.000
_cell.length_c   1.000
_cell.angle_alpha   90.00
_cell.angle_beta   90.00
_cell.angle_gamma   90.00
#
_symmetry.space_group_name_H-M   'P 1'
#
loop_
_entity.id
_entity.type
_entity.pdbx_description
1 polymer ?
#
loop_
_entity_poly.entity_id
_entity_poly.type
_entity_poly.pdbx_seq_one_letter_code
_entity_poly.pdbx_strand_id
1 'polypeptide(L)'
;MSISSIEVEGNAEYIFNGRTNIVQVHANIDDGEFIVEVDGQFGTFADRDAEIRLVFSDDNVSSRDLLEDSSAIYDGVIYDNLDDVDRQGLRTICQYESLSEVTCGGITIDLSEDETELPARMNLHALSCDAEINVCQYGAYVPIQLN
;
A
#
# COMPACT_ATOMS: atom_id res chain seq x y z
N MET A 1 -14.89 -10.12 -5.34
CA MET A 1 -13.70 -9.94 -4.48
C MET A 1 -13.72 -8.53 -3.97
N SER A 2 -13.19 -8.31 -2.77
CA SER A 2 -13.11 -6.96 -2.20
C SER A 2 -11.98 -6.89 -1.20
N ILE A 3 -11.19 -5.83 -1.29
CA ILE A 3 -10.35 -5.37 -0.19
C ILE A 3 -11.28 -4.60 0.76
N SER A 4 -11.33 -4.98 2.02
CA SER A 4 -12.21 -4.40 3.03
C SER A 4 -11.53 -3.32 3.86
N SER A 5 -10.24 -3.48 4.13
CA SER A 5 -9.46 -2.56 4.96
C SER A 5 -7.97 -2.65 4.65
N ILE A 6 -7.27 -1.56 4.99
CA ILE A 6 -5.82 -1.51 5.08
C ILE A 6 -5.52 -0.98 6.49
N GLU A 7 -4.76 -1.74 7.25
CA GLU A 7 -4.30 -1.38 8.58
C GLU A 7 -2.78 -1.23 8.56
N VAL A 8 -2.29 -0.27 9.35
CA VAL A 8 -0.86 0.01 9.46
C VAL A 8 -0.49 0.05 10.93
N GLU A 9 0.42 -0.83 11.33
CA GLU A 9 0.83 -1.06 12.70
C GLU A 9 2.35 -0.94 12.88
N GLY A 10 2.82 -1.06 14.13
CA GLY A 10 4.24 -0.95 14.46
C GLY A 10 4.63 0.49 14.71
N ASN A 11 5.59 1.01 13.95
CA ASN A 11 6.02 2.40 14.04
C ASN A 11 5.03 3.37 13.35
N ALA A 12 3.76 3.27 13.72
CA ALA A 12 2.68 4.06 13.17
C ALA A 12 1.71 4.49 14.27
N GLU A 13 1.23 5.72 14.22
CA GLU A 13 0.16 6.21 15.09
C GLU A 13 -0.95 6.88 14.29
N TYR A 14 -2.20 6.72 14.73
CA TYR A 14 -3.33 7.40 14.10
C TYR A 14 -3.47 8.81 14.64
N ILE A 15 -3.31 9.82 13.77
CA ILE A 15 -3.57 11.21 14.08
C ILE A 15 -4.86 11.67 13.43
N PHE A 16 -5.67 12.44 14.17
CA PHE A 16 -6.89 13.02 13.63
C PHE A 16 -6.64 14.47 13.20
N ASN A 17 -6.81 14.77 11.90
CA ASN A 17 -6.57 16.11 11.35
C ASN A 17 -7.82 17.02 11.33
N GLY A 18 -8.90 16.61 11.99
CA GLY A 18 -10.20 17.31 11.99
C GLY A 18 -11.18 16.81 10.92
N ARG A 19 -10.74 16.04 9.92
CA ARG A 19 -11.58 15.48 8.85
C ARG A 19 -11.43 13.97 8.69
N THR A 20 -10.20 13.46 8.81
CA THR A 20 -9.89 12.04 8.67
C THR A 20 -8.83 11.62 9.69
N ASN A 21 -8.78 10.32 9.95
CA ASN A 21 -7.61 9.72 10.57
C ASN A 21 -6.54 9.56 9.50
N ILE A 22 -5.31 9.93 9.83
CA ILE A 22 -4.11 9.71 9.03
C ILE A 22 -3.21 8.79 9.84
N VAL A 23 -2.62 7.81 9.19
CA VAL A 23 -1.57 6.98 9.78
C VAL A 23 -0.27 7.76 9.68
N GLN A 24 0.31 8.15 10.81
CA GLN A 24 1.61 8.80 10.86
C GLN A 24 2.69 7.75 11.16
N VAL A 25 3.60 7.53 10.22
CA VAL A 25 4.75 6.63 10.37
C VAL A 25 5.99 7.46 10.65
N HIS A 26 6.78 7.06 11.64
CA HIS A 26 8.00 7.78 12.02
C HIS A 26 9.22 7.07 11.43
N ALA A 27 10.31 7.75 11.10
CA ALA A 27 11.52 7.05 10.66
C ALA A 27 12.40 6.52 11.82
N ASN A 28 12.18 7.01 13.04
CA ASN A 28 13.16 6.93 14.13
C ASN A 28 12.82 5.97 15.28
N ILE A 29 11.70 5.24 15.21
CA ILE A 29 11.29 4.24 16.20
C ILE A 29 11.41 2.85 15.56
N ASP A 30 11.83 1.83 16.31
CA ASP A 30 11.92 0.45 15.80
C ASP A 30 12.58 0.34 14.40
N ASP A 31 13.66 1.09 14.17
CA ASP A 31 14.39 1.18 12.89
C ASP A 31 13.50 1.51 11.67
N GLY A 32 12.42 2.29 11.89
CA GLY A 32 11.49 2.69 10.83
C GLY A 32 10.54 1.57 10.40
N GLU A 33 10.48 0.46 11.12
CA GLU A 33 9.68 -0.71 10.74
C GLU A 33 8.19 -0.52 11.05
N PHE A 34 7.35 -0.69 10.05
CA PHE A 34 5.89 -0.70 10.16
C PHE A 34 5.30 -1.86 9.37
N ILE A 35 4.16 -2.37 9.80
CA ILE A 35 3.50 -3.51 9.19
C ILE A 35 2.26 -2.99 8.45
N VAL A 36 2.08 -3.42 7.21
CA VAL A 36 0.86 -3.17 6.44
C VAL A 36 0.06 -4.47 6.36
N GLU A 37 -1.17 -4.42 6.86
CA GLU A 37 -2.12 -5.53 6.80
C GLU A 37 -3.26 -5.15 5.87
N VAL A 38 -3.53 -6.00 4.88
CA VAL A 38 -4.60 -5.83 3.90
C VAL A 38 -5.60 -6.96 4.07
N ASP A 39 -6.75 -6.61 4.62
CA ASP A 39 -7.87 -7.54 4.76
C ASP A 39 -8.74 -7.52 3.52
N GLY A 40 -9.17 -8.69 3.09
CA GLY A 40 -10.10 -8.82 1.98
C GLY A 40 -10.71 -10.20 1.85
N GLN A 41 -11.86 -10.24 1.18
CA GLN A 41 -12.40 -11.48 0.64
C GLN A 41 -11.83 -11.68 -0.75
N PHE A 42 -10.68 -12.33 -0.80
CA PHE A 42 -10.11 -12.90 -2.00
C PHE A 42 -10.90 -14.18 -2.28
N GLY A 43 -11.69 -14.16 -3.36
CA GLY A 43 -12.40 -15.35 -3.79
C GLY A 43 -11.36 -16.38 -4.20
N THR A 44 -11.68 -17.66 -4.09
CA THR A 44 -10.88 -18.73 -4.70
C THR A 44 -10.76 -18.47 -6.20
N PHE A 45 -9.67 -17.84 -6.62
CA PHE A 45 -9.23 -17.81 -8.00
C PHE A 45 -8.62 -19.16 -8.29
N ALA A 46 -9.43 -20.15 -8.66
CA ALA A 46 -8.88 -21.43 -9.08
C ALA A 46 -8.20 -21.37 -10.47
N ASP A 47 -8.13 -20.20 -11.14
CA ASP A 47 -7.77 -20.15 -12.57
C ASP A 47 -7.15 -18.82 -13.09
N ARG A 48 -6.88 -17.80 -12.26
CA ARG A 48 -6.22 -16.55 -12.73
C ARG A 48 -5.16 -16.10 -11.74
N ASP A 49 -3.94 -15.89 -12.22
CA ASP A 49 -2.81 -15.34 -11.46
C ASP A 49 -3.17 -13.95 -10.92
N ALA A 50 -3.78 -13.92 -9.76
CA ALA A 50 -4.22 -12.68 -9.13
C ALA A 50 -3.16 -12.27 -8.10
N GLU A 51 -2.89 -10.97 -8.00
CA GLU A 51 -1.85 -10.42 -7.13
C GLU A 51 -2.37 -9.21 -6.36
N ILE A 52 -1.69 -8.88 -5.26
CA ILE A 52 -1.94 -7.64 -4.51
C ILE A 52 -0.75 -6.71 -4.72
N ARG A 53 -1.03 -5.47 -5.11
CA ARG A 53 -0.04 -4.41 -5.22
C ARG A 53 -0.23 -3.38 -4.13
N LEU A 54 0.86 -3.03 -3.46
CA LEU A 54 0.91 -1.83 -2.63
C LEU A 54 1.50 -0.68 -3.45
N VAL A 55 0.78 0.44 -3.52
CA VAL A 55 1.16 1.61 -4.32
C VAL A 55 1.08 2.85 -3.44
N PHE A 56 2.15 3.64 -3.41
CA PHE A 56 2.12 4.99 -2.83
C PHE A 56 1.77 5.99 -3.93
N SER A 57 0.97 6.99 -3.57
CA SER A 57 0.66 8.10 -4.48
C SER A 57 0.36 9.37 -3.70
N ASP A 58 0.27 10.50 -4.40
CA ASP A 58 -0.16 11.78 -3.86
C ASP A 58 -1.51 11.68 -3.11
N ASP A 59 -1.73 12.60 -2.17
CA ASP A 59 -2.91 12.67 -1.31
C ASP A 59 -4.25 12.89 -2.08
N ASN A 60 -4.16 13.37 -3.32
CA ASN A 60 -5.30 13.67 -4.18
C ASN A 60 -5.70 12.50 -5.11
N VAL A 61 -4.88 11.45 -5.20
CA VAL A 61 -5.13 10.27 -6.04
C VAL A 61 -5.99 9.27 -5.26
N SER A 62 -7.15 8.91 -5.80
CA SER A 62 -8.00 7.88 -5.23
C SER A 62 -7.69 6.51 -5.83
N SER A 63 -8.03 5.41 -5.12
CA SER A 63 -7.88 4.07 -5.70
C SER A 63 -8.67 3.93 -7.00
N ARG A 64 -9.75 4.67 -7.20
CA ARG A 64 -10.53 4.63 -8.44
C ARG A 64 -9.72 5.15 -9.64
N ASP A 65 -8.95 6.20 -9.44
CA ASP A 65 -8.11 6.77 -10.50
C ASP A 65 -7.05 5.76 -10.94
N LEU A 66 -6.47 5.01 -9.99
CA LEU A 66 -5.51 3.93 -10.25
C LEU A 66 -6.12 2.69 -10.92
N LEU A 67 -7.42 2.45 -10.74
CA LEU A 67 -8.13 1.30 -11.35
C LEU A 67 -8.60 1.60 -12.78
N GLU A 68 -8.89 2.87 -13.10
CA GLU A 68 -9.36 3.29 -14.42
C GLU A 68 -8.19 3.55 -15.40
N ASP A 69 -7.02 3.90 -14.89
CA ASP A 69 -5.79 4.02 -15.68
C ASP A 69 -5.06 2.68 -15.77
N SER A 70 -4.34 2.40 -16.86
CA SER A 70 -3.53 1.18 -16.94
C SER A 70 -2.42 1.29 -15.87
N SER A 71 -2.65 0.68 -14.71
CA SER A 71 -1.83 0.71 -13.48
C SER A 71 -0.33 0.37 -13.64
N ALA A 72 0.12 0.13 -14.87
CA ALA A 72 1.52 0.02 -15.28
C ALA A 72 2.37 1.28 -15.02
N ILE A 73 1.77 2.41 -14.60
CA ILE A 73 2.47 3.69 -14.43
C ILE A 73 3.01 3.89 -13.00
N TYR A 74 2.50 3.17 -12.00
CA TYR A 74 2.92 3.38 -10.61
C TYR A 74 3.84 2.25 -10.16
N ASP A 75 5.03 2.60 -9.66
CA ASP A 75 5.99 1.68 -9.05
C ASP A 75 5.39 1.12 -7.76
N GLY A 76 4.63 0.03 -7.89
CA GLY A 76 4.01 -0.69 -6.78
C GLY A 76 4.86 -1.87 -6.36
N VAL A 77 4.85 -2.18 -5.05
CA VAL A 77 5.37 -3.46 -4.55
C VAL A 77 4.36 -4.54 -4.89
N ILE A 78 4.79 -5.50 -5.71
CA ILE A 78 4.01 -6.68 -6.08
C ILE A 78 4.21 -7.74 -4.99
N TYR A 79 3.14 -8.07 -4.30
CA TYR A 79 3.10 -9.24 -3.43
C TYR A 79 2.54 -10.41 -4.22
N ASP A 80 3.28 -11.52 -4.13
CA ASP A 80 3.18 -12.80 -4.84
C ASP A 80 1.75 -13.35 -5.07
N ASN A 81 1.66 -14.39 -5.90
CA ASN A 81 0.39 -15.01 -6.34
C ASN A 81 -0.57 -15.28 -5.17
N LEU A 82 -1.81 -14.83 -5.27
CA LEU A 82 -2.86 -14.95 -4.24
C LEU A 82 -3.16 -16.41 -3.83
N ASP A 83 -2.67 -17.40 -4.58
CA ASP A 83 -2.71 -18.81 -4.21
C ASP A 83 -1.94 -19.10 -2.90
N ASP A 84 -0.93 -18.29 -2.55
CA ASP A 84 -0.14 -18.40 -1.31
C ASP A 84 -0.64 -17.44 -0.20
N VAL A 85 -1.53 -16.49 -0.55
CA VAL A 85 -2.20 -15.62 0.41
C VAL A 85 -3.41 -16.37 0.95
N ASP A 86 -3.21 -17.04 2.08
CA ASP A 86 -4.29 -17.71 2.82
C ASP A 86 -5.50 -16.76 2.97
N ARG A 87 -6.70 -17.32 3.18
CA ARG A 87 -8.00 -16.58 3.25
C ARG A 87 -8.09 -15.44 4.29
N GLN A 88 -6.99 -15.07 4.91
CA GLN A 88 -6.83 -14.13 6.02
C GLN A 88 -6.17 -12.80 5.62
N GLY A 89 -5.79 -12.58 4.36
CA GLY A 89 -5.25 -11.30 3.91
C GLY A 89 -3.73 -11.26 3.72
N LEU A 90 -3.23 -10.14 3.20
CA LEU A 90 -1.80 -9.89 3.01
C LEU A 90 -1.24 -9.16 4.23
N ARG A 91 -0.16 -9.68 4.79
CA ARG A 91 0.60 -9.01 5.84
C ARG A 91 2.04 -8.82 5.37
N THR A 92 2.49 -7.58 5.29
CA THR A 92 3.85 -7.26 4.86
C THR A 92 4.56 -6.31 5.82
N ILE A 93 5.87 -6.48 5.89
CA ILE A 93 6.75 -5.61 6.65
C ILE A 93 7.28 -4.54 5.70
N CYS A 94 7.17 -3.30 6.14
CA CYS A 94 7.76 -2.13 5.52
C CYS A 94 8.78 -1.48 6.46
N GLN A 95 9.79 -0.85 5.89
CA GLN A 95 10.81 -0.08 6.59
C GLN A 95 10.92 1.29 5.94
N TYR A 96 10.95 2.32 6.76
CA TYR A 96 11.07 3.72 6.36
C TYR A 96 12.23 4.39 7.09
N GLU A 97 13.33 4.62 6.37
CA GLU A 97 14.46 5.40 6.88
C GLU A 97 14.47 6.83 6.30
N SER A 98 14.08 6.96 5.03
CA SER A 98 13.99 8.22 4.29
C SER A 98 13.00 8.10 3.14
N LEU A 99 12.58 9.22 2.53
CA LEU A 99 11.66 9.18 1.39
C LEU A 99 12.25 8.43 0.19
N SER A 100 13.58 8.46 0.01
CA SER A 100 14.28 7.70 -1.03
C SER A 100 14.49 6.23 -0.71
N GLU A 101 14.09 5.77 0.49
CA GLU A 101 14.36 4.43 0.98
C GLU A 101 13.17 3.91 1.81
N VAL A 102 12.02 3.76 1.16
CA VAL A 102 10.87 3.04 1.71
C VAL A 102 10.89 1.62 1.15
N THR A 103 11.15 0.63 1.99
CA THR A 103 11.22 -0.77 1.57
C THR A 103 10.03 -1.54 2.10
N CYS A 104 9.18 -2.05 1.23
CA CYS A 104 8.03 -2.87 1.59
C CYS A 104 8.16 -4.26 0.94
N GLY A 105 8.05 -5.34 1.71
CA GLY A 105 8.11 -6.70 1.14
C GLY A 105 9.46 -7.04 0.48
N GLY A 106 10.52 -6.33 0.83
CA GLY A 106 11.84 -6.46 0.21
C GLY A 106 12.06 -5.65 -1.09
N ILE A 107 11.07 -4.86 -1.52
CA ILE A 107 11.19 -3.94 -2.66
C ILE A 107 11.31 -2.52 -2.13
N THR A 108 12.37 -1.81 -2.56
CA THR A 108 12.60 -0.41 -2.23
C THR A 108 11.93 0.51 -3.24
N ILE A 109 11.24 1.52 -2.74
CA ILE A 109 10.53 2.56 -3.49
C ILE A 109 11.17 3.90 -3.14
N ASP A 110 11.44 4.71 -4.16
CA ASP A 110 11.93 6.07 -4.02
C ASP A 110 10.75 7.05 -4.13
N LEU A 111 10.27 7.53 -2.99
CA LEU A 111 9.21 8.53 -2.89
C LEU A 111 9.76 9.96 -2.93
N SER A 112 11.09 10.15 -3.02
CA SER A 112 11.69 11.48 -3.02
C SER A 112 11.47 12.23 -4.35
N GLU A 113 11.08 11.51 -5.40
CA GLU A 113 10.66 12.11 -6.67
C GLU A 113 9.25 12.72 -6.59
N ASP A 114 8.37 12.13 -5.79
CA ASP A 114 6.99 12.57 -5.61
C ASP A 114 6.86 13.60 -4.47
N GLU A 115 7.63 13.44 -3.39
CA GLU A 115 7.60 14.30 -2.21
C GLU A 115 9.01 14.75 -1.80
N THR A 116 9.18 16.06 -1.57
CA THR A 116 10.51 16.65 -1.32
C THR A 116 10.72 17.14 0.10
N GLU A 117 9.69 17.12 0.95
CA GLU A 117 9.74 17.63 2.31
C GLU A 117 8.97 16.79 3.32
N LEU A 118 9.41 16.84 4.59
CA LEU A 118 8.74 16.19 5.72
C LEU A 118 7.92 17.21 6.52
N PRO A 119 6.71 16.85 6.98
CA PRO A 119 6.08 15.54 6.84
C PRO A 119 5.47 15.32 5.44
N ALA A 120 5.79 14.19 4.81
CA ALA A 120 5.29 13.84 3.47
C ALA A 120 3.91 13.19 3.59
N ARG A 121 2.92 13.65 2.83
CA ARG A 121 1.52 13.18 2.92
C ARG A 121 1.09 12.50 1.65
N MET A 122 0.67 11.26 1.78
CA MET A 122 0.41 10.39 0.65
C MET A 122 -0.79 9.49 0.94
N ASN A 123 -1.20 8.72 -0.06
CA ASN A 123 -2.11 7.60 0.11
C ASN A 123 -1.34 6.29 -0.13
N LEU A 124 -1.51 5.33 0.76
CA LEU A 124 -1.09 3.95 0.55
C LEU A 124 -2.29 3.16 0.03
N HIS A 125 -2.20 2.71 -1.21
CA HIS A 125 -3.21 1.92 -1.88
C HIS A 125 -2.86 0.44 -1.82
N ALA A 126 -3.86 -0.40 -1.56
CA ALA A 126 -3.79 -1.82 -1.84
C ALA A 126 -4.73 -2.11 -3.01
N LEU A 127 -4.19 -2.68 -4.08
CA LEU A 127 -4.91 -2.99 -5.31
C LEU A 127 -4.89 -4.50 -5.56
N SER A 128 -6.03 -5.07 -5.92
CA SER A 128 -6.13 -6.46 -6.39
C SER A 128 -6.14 -6.47 -7.90
N CYS A 129 -5.14 -7.13 -8.49
CA CYS A 129 -4.85 -7.07 -9.91
C CYS A 129 -4.80 -8.48 -10.52
N ASP A 130 -5.15 -8.55 -11.79
CA ASP A 130 -4.91 -9.71 -12.65
C ASP A 130 -3.50 -9.55 -13.21
N ALA A 131 -2.57 -10.43 -12.80
CA ALA A 131 -1.15 -10.34 -13.12
C ALA A 131 -0.90 -10.60 -14.61
N GLU A 132 -1.70 -11.44 -15.26
CA GLU A 132 -1.53 -11.82 -16.67
C GLU A 132 -1.77 -10.62 -17.60
N ILE A 133 -2.86 -9.87 -17.35
CA ILE A 133 -3.25 -8.74 -18.19
C ILE A 133 -2.90 -7.38 -17.59
N ASN A 134 -2.32 -7.35 -16.39
CA ASN A 134 -1.92 -6.15 -15.66
C ASN A 134 -3.08 -5.14 -15.45
N VAL A 135 -4.24 -5.65 -15.01
CA VAL A 135 -5.45 -4.85 -14.75
C VAL A 135 -5.90 -5.02 -13.31
N CYS A 136 -6.03 -3.90 -12.58
CA CYS A 136 -6.55 -3.88 -11.23
C CYS A 136 -8.08 -3.67 -11.23
N GLN A 137 -8.80 -4.42 -10.40
CA GLN A 137 -10.28 -4.39 -10.37
C GLN A 137 -10.84 -3.84 -9.06
N TYR A 138 -10.09 -3.99 -7.97
CA TYR A 138 -10.51 -3.58 -6.64
C TYR A 138 -9.36 -2.88 -5.95
N GLY A 139 -9.68 -1.88 -5.14
CA GLY A 139 -8.69 -1.18 -4.36
C GLY A 139 -9.29 -0.52 -3.14
N ALA A 140 -8.48 -0.41 -2.09
CA ALA A 140 -8.71 0.46 -0.96
C ALA A 140 -7.49 1.37 -0.78
N TYR A 141 -7.60 2.39 0.06
CA TYR A 141 -6.46 3.20 0.45
C TYR A 141 -6.58 3.64 1.89
N VAL A 142 -5.43 3.96 2.47
CA VAL A 142 -5.31 4.62 3.77
C VAL A 142 -4.42 5.86 3.61
N PRO A 143 -4.84 7.04 4.11
CA PRO A 143 -3.98 8.21 4.15
C PRO A 143 -2.81 7.97 5.10
N ILE A 144 -1.59 8.23 4.63
CA ILE A 144 -0.35 8.05 5.38
C ILE A 144 0.47 9.35 5.40
N GLN A 145 1.16 9.58 6.50
CA GLN A 145 2.11 10.68 6.66
C GLN A 145 3.45 10.10 7.12
N LEU A 146 4.50 10.30 6.34
CA LEU A 146 5.87 9.88 6.68
C LEU A 146 6.61 11.04 7.36
N ASN A 147 7.18 10.78 8.53
CA ASN A 147 7.80 11.77 9.43
C ASN A 147 9.28 11.52 9.73
#